data_AF-A0A067P110-F1
#
_entry.id   AF-A0A067P110-F1
#
_cell.length_a   1.000
_cell.length_b   1.000
_cell.length_c   1.000
_cell.angle_alpha   90.00
_cell.angle_beta   90.00
_cell.angle_gamma   90.00
#
_symmetry.space_group_name_H-M   'P 1'
#
loop_
_entity.id
_entity.type
_entity.pdbx_description
1 polymer ?
#
loop_
_entity_poly.entity_id
_entity_poly.type
_entity_poly.pdbx_seq_one_letter_code
_entity_poly.pdbx_strand_id
1 'polypeptide(L)'
;NEAYDDVGYRDGYYADDRAMSTVPPGSMAPMMHPSMSRRSRRYSSVSFAARPQIENYRPPSSLHVKFKRKGAFTAGINLSEAQSHQRLSNNDAYSYYDFHPDHRGRILLKIKWAGYSSMTYEIPLDKYDGRVSLSTLARRVSRACVHYLQANIIPVSWDRVQLHHLEEIAYGTWQPMLSTH
;
A
#
# COMPACT_ATOMS: atom_id res chain seq x y z
N ASN A 1 -30.34 -16.49 50.75
CA ASN A 1 -30.83 -15.88 49.48
C ASN A 1 -29.64 -15.61 48.60
N GLU A 2 -29.04 -16.70 48.16
CA GLU A 2 -27.91 -16.75 47.25
C GLU A 2 -28.31 -16.40 45.81
N ALA A 3 -27.28 -16.16 45.00
CA ALA A 3 -27.39 -16.06 43.55
C ALA A 3 -27.63 -17.45 42.93
N TYR A 4 -28.37 -17.48 41.83
CA TYR A 4 -28.68 -18.69 41.07
C TYR A 4 -27.83 -18.79 39.78
N ASP A 5 -27.36 -20.02 39.51
CA ASP A 5 -27.01 -20.66 38.22
C ASP A 5 -26.00 -19.94 37.31
N ASP A 6 -24.81 -20.45 36.96
CA ASP A 6 -24.29 -21.80 36.65
C ASP A 6 -24.97 -22.54 35.48
N VAL A 7 -24.29 -22.57 34.34
CA VAL A 7 -24.44 -23.62 33.31
C VAL A 7 -23.08 -23.97 32.67
N GLY A 8 -22.32 -24.82 33.37
CA GLY A 8 -21.67 -26.01 32.80
C GLY A 8 -20.87 -25.91 31.49
N TYR A 9 -19.55 -25.70 31.61
CA TYR A 9 -18.59 -26.16 30.60
C TYR A 9 -18.34 -27.68 30.76
N ARG A 10 -18.54 -28.42 29.66
CA ARG A 10 -18.48 -29.88 29.60
C ARG A 10 -17.04 -30.38 29.49
N ASP A 11 -16.68 -31.42 30.24
CA ASP A 11 -15.38 -32.08 30.18
C ASP A 11 -15.53 -33.60 29.96
N GLY A 12 -14.54 -34.21 29.31
CA GLY A 12 -14.15 -35.61 29.49
C GLY A 12 -14.87 -36.74 28.72
N TYR A 13 -14.01 -37.62 28.15
CA TYR A 13 -14.07 -39.09 28.10
C TYR A 13 -14.45 -39.87 26.82
N TYR A 14 -13.66 -40.95 26.62
CA TYR A 14 -13.67 -42.04 25.61
C TYR A 14 -13.18 -41.72 24.18
N ALA A 15 -12.34 -42.55 23.54
CA ALA A 15 -11.47 -43.63 24.05
C ALA A 15 -10.35 -44.01 23.07
N ASP A 16 -9.27 -44.58 23.62
CA ASP A 16 -8.23 -45.32 22.92
C ASP A 16 -8.77 -46.71 22.54
N ASP A 17 -8.70 -47.10 21.26
CA ASP A 17 -9.04 -48.46 20.85
C ASP A 17 -8.45 -48.83 19.46
N ARG A 18 -7.26 -49.45 19.47
CA ARG A 18 -6.87 -50.51 18.51
C ARG A 18 -5.55 -51.20 18.90
N ALA A 19 -5.67 -52.22 19.74
CA ALA A 19 -4.58 -53.12 20.05
C ALA A 19 -4.39 -54.24 18.98
N MET A 20 -3.12 -54.55 18.70
CA MET A 20 -2.52 -55.89 18.47
C MET A 20 -3.22 -56.92 17.55
N SER A 21 -2.47 -57.44 16.54
CA SER A 21 -2.07 -58.88 16.47
C SER A 21 -1.24 -59.31 15.23
N THR A 22 -0.27 -60.22 15.49
CA THR A 22 0.20 -61.34 14.62
C THR A 22 1.06 -61.15 13.35
N VAL A 23 1.80 -62.23 13.01
CA VAL A 23 2.91 -62.45 12.03
C VAL A 23 3.02 -63.99 11.78
N PRO A 24 3.84 -64.59 10.85
CA PRO A 24 5.00 -64.05 10.11
C PRO A 24 5.02 -64.09 8.54
N PRO A 25 5.77 -64.94 7.79
CA PRO A 25 7.01 -64.48 7.12
C PRO A 25 7.05 -64.57 5.57
N GLY A 26 7.96 -63.81 4.95
CA GLY A 26 8.66 -64.23 3.72
C GLY A 26 8.96 -63.15 2.66
N SER A 27 10.13 -63.31 2.02
CA SER A 27 10.51 -62.80 0.68
C SER A 27 11.20 -61.42 0.50
N MET A 28 12.53 -61.51 0.35
CA MET A 28 13.40 -60.81 -0.64
C MET A 28 13.72 -59.29 -0.47
N ALA A 29 14.98 -58.97 -0.82
CA ALA A 29 15.60 -57.62 -0.77
C ALA A 29 15.49 -56.88 -2.12
N PRO A 30 15.98 -55.61 -2.27
CA PRO A 30 17.42 -55.41 -2.47
C PRO A 30 18.05 -54.13 -1.85
N MET A 31 19.39 -54.11 -1.97
CA MET A 31 20.38 -53.14 -1.49
C MET A 31 20.22 -51.69 -2.01
N MET A 32 20.60 -50.69 -1.19
CA MET A 32 21.75 -49.77 -1.41
C MET A 32 21.59 -48.46 -0.62
N HIS A 33 22.54 -48.15 0.28
CA HIS A 33 22.69 -46.82 0.89
C HIS A 33 24.18 -46.46 1.04
N PRO A 34 24.72 -45.55 0.20
CA PRO A 34 26.07 -45.02 0.39
C PRO A 34 26.15 -44.10 1.60
N SER A 35 27.20 -44.25 2.39
CA SER A 35 27.42 -43.52 3.64
C SER A 35 28.13 -42.17 3.44
N MET A 36 27.92 -41.26 4.40
CA MET A 36 28.87 -40.20 4.80
C MET A 36 29.16 -39.07 3.80
N SER A 37 28.21 -38.14 3.63
CA SER A 37 28.53 -36.76 3.23
C SER A 37 29.43 -36.08 4.27
N ARG A 38 30.71 -35.88 3.95
CA ARG A 38 31.65 -35.14 4.83
C ARG A 38 31.25 -33.66 4.92
N ARG A 39 30.56 -33.27 5.99
CA ARG A 39 30.27 -31.85 6.30
C ARG A 39 31.57 -31.08 6.53
N SER A 40 31.98 -30.31 5.53
CA SER A 40 33.05 -29.32 5.67
C SER A 40 32.65 -28.24 6.67
N ARG A 41 33.42 -28.08 7.75
CA ARG A 41 33.22 -27.02 8.75
C ARG A 41 33.63 -25.67 8.16
N ARG A 42 32.66 -24.89 7.65
CA ARG A 42 32.85 -23.44 7.50
C ARG A 42 32.81 -22.80 8.89
N TYR A 43 33.93 -22.23 9.31
CA TYR A 43 33.96 -21.29 10.43
C TYR A 43 33.42 -19.94 9.94
N SER A 44 32.43 -19.40 10.63
CA SER A 44 31.91 -18.05 10.42
C SER A 44 32.51 -17.13 11.47
N SER A 45 33.29 -16.13 11.07
CA SER A 45 33.62 -15.01 11.95
C SER A 45 32.38 -14.13 12.14
N VAL A 46 32.03 -13.83 13.40
CA VAL A 46 30.88 -12.97 13.72
C VAL A 46 31.38 -11.54 13.91
N SER A 47 31.36 -10.76 12.82
CA SER A 47 31.66 -9.33 12.88
C SER A 47 30.45 -8.55 13.36
N PHE A 48 30.45 -8.12 14.63
CA PHE A 48 29.48 -7.17 15.17
C PHE A 48 29.75 -5.75 14.65
N ALA A 49 29.52 -5.54 13.35
CA ALA A 49 29.40 -4.21 12.79
C ALA A 49 27.97 -3.70 13.08
N ALA A 50 27.85 -2.74 14.00
CA ALA A 50 26.62 -1.96 14.13
C ALA A 50 26.34 -1.28 12.79
N ARG A 51 25.31 -1.73 12.08
CA ARG A 51 24.94 -1.12 10.80
C ARG A 51 24.48 0.31 11.09
N PRO A 52 24.97 1.33 10.37
CA PRO A 52 24.27 2.62 10.35
C PRO A 52 22.84 2.35 9.87
N GLN A 53 21.87 3.12 10.35
CA GLN A 53 20.54 3.11 9.75
C GLN A 53 20.65 3.68 8.33
N ILE A 54 20.96 2.80 7.39
CA ILE A 54 20.68 3.01 5.98
C ILE A 54 19.17 3.19 5.93
N GLU A 55 18.75 4.43 5.75
CA GLU A 55 17.39 4.80 5.47
C GLU A 55 16.96 3.96 4.26
N ASN A 56 16.13 2.93 4.51
CA ASN A 56 15.89 1.86 3.54
C ASN A 56 15.33 2.52 2.27
N TYR A 57 16.15 2.54 1.22
CA TYR A 57 15.85 3.16 -0.06
C TYR A 57 14.76 2.35 -0.75
N ARG A 58 13.52 2.52 -0.28
CA ARG A 58 12.36 1.77 -0.72
C ARG A 58 12.03 2.29 -2.11
N PRO A 59 12.04 1.45 -3.15
CA PRO A 59 11.68 1.91 -4.48
C PRO A 59 10.27 2.51 -4.44
N PRO A 60 10.03 3.63 -5.14
CA PRO A 60 8.69 4.19 -5.24
C PRO A 60 7.72 3.14 -5.78
N SER A 61 6.49 3.13 -5.27
CA SER A 61 5.49 2.19 -5.74
C SER A 61 5.16 2.44 -7.22
N SER A 62 4.92 1.36 -7.98
CA SER A 62 4.40 1.45 -9.35
C SER A 62 2.91 1.82 -9.39
N LEU A 63 2.40 2.49 -8.36
CA LEU A 63 0.98 2.72 -8.14
C LEU A 63 0.58 4.05 -8.79
N HIS A 64 -0.25 3.95 -9.83
CA HIS A 64 -0.83 5.13 -10.46
C HIS A 64 -2.23 5.35 -9.91
N VAL A 65 -2.41 6.40 -9.11
CA VAL A 65 -3.69 6.76 -8.48
C VAL A 65 -4.52 7.54 -9.49
N LYS A 66 -5.35 6.84 -10.28
CA LYS A 66 -6.06 7.41 -11.43
C LYS A 66 -7.31 8.17 -11.02
N PHE A 67 -7.43 9.41 -11.46
CA PHE A 67 -8.65 10.19 -11.32
C PHE A 67 -9.49 10.05 -12.59
N LYS A 68 -10.75 9.69 -12.42
CA LYS A 68 -11.68 9.47 -13.53
C LYS A 68 -13.10 9.72 -13.06
N ARG A 69 -13.85 10.53 -13.81
CA ARG A 69 -15.27 10.81 -13.54
C ARG A 69 -16.09 9.53 -13.71
N LYS A 70 -17.04 9.25 -12.80
CA LYS A 70 -17.91 8.06 -12.90
C LYS A 70 -18.68 8.11 -14.23
N GLY A 71 -18.61 7.03 -15.00
CA GLY A 71 -19.25 6.93 -16.32
C GLY A 71 -18.46 7.54 -17.49
N ALA A 72 -17.29 8.16 -17.26
CA ALA A 72 -16.42 8.58 -18.37
C ALA A 72 -15.75 7.37 -19.06
N PHE A 73 -15.36 7.53 -20.31
CA PHE A 73 -14.58 6.53 -21.05
C PHE A 73 -13.07 6.72 -20.80
N THR A 74 -12.58 7.95 -20.94
CA THR A 74 -11.20 8.35 -20.65
C THR A 74 -10.92 8.46 -19.15
N ALA A 75 -9.63 8.46 -18.79
CA ALA A 75 -9.16 8.96 -17.49
C ALA A 75 -8.92 10.48 -17.58
N GLY A 76 -8.73 11.13 -16.43
CA GLY A 76 -8.67 12.59 -16.32
C GLY A 76 -9.94 13.19 -15.73
N ILE A 77 -9.75 14.28 -15.00
CA ILE A 77 -10.77 15.26 -14.60
C ILE A 77 -10.16 16.66 -14.71
N ASN A 78 -10.94 17.67 -15.12
CA ASN A 78 -10.46 19.06 -15.10
C ASN A 78 -10.24 19.53 -13.65
N LEU A 79 -9.33 20.49 -13.42
CA LEU A 79 -9.11 21.03 -12.06
C LEU A 79 -10.39 21.64 -11.46
N SER A 80 -11.28 22.22 -12.27
CA SER A 80 -12.59 22.73 -11.86
C SER A 80 -13.63 21.63 -11.56
N GLU A 81 -13.66 20.55 -12.35
CA GLU A 81 -14.45 19.36 -12.04
C GLU A 81 -14.01 18.72 -10.71
N ALA A 82 -12.70 18.63 -10.49
CA ALA A 82 -12.16 18.10 -9.24
C ALA A 82 -12.63 18.90 -8.03
N GLN A 83 -12.75 20.24 -8.14
CA GLN A 83 -13.20 21.10 -7.04
C GLN A 83 -14.72 21.07 -6.83
N SER A 84 -15.53 20.79 -7.86
CA SER A 84 -17.00 20.79 -7.80
C SER A 84 -17.63 19.50 -7.25
N HIS A 85 -16.91 18.75 -6.40
CA HIS A 85 -17.41 17.54 -5.71
C HIS A 85 -17.93 16.43 -6.66
N GLN A 86 -17.34 16.31 -7.85
CA GLN A 86 -17.70 15.26 -8.81
C GLN A 86 -17.50 13.84 -8.24
N ARG A 87 -18.44 12.93 -8.57
CA ARG A 87 -18.32 11.51 -8.18
C ARG A 87 -17.30 10.80 -9.06
N LEU A 88 -16.19 10.39 -8.47
CA LEU A 88 -15.15 9.63 -9.18
C LEU A 88 -15.48 8.13 -9.24
N SER A 89 -15.03 7.46 -10.31
CA SER A 89 -14.98 6.00 -10.34
C SER A 89 -13.96 5.49 -9.33
N ASN A 90 -14.21 4.31 -8.73
CA ASN A 90 -13.27 3.65 -7.81
C ASN A 90 -12.87 4.53 -6.61
N ASN A 91 -13.80 5.40 -6.14
CA ASN A 91 -13.55 6.42 -5.12
C ASN A 91 -12.85 5.93 -3.85
N ASP A 92 -13.08 4.67 -3.45
CA ASP A 92 -12.57 4.08 -2.21
C ASP A 92 -11.71 2.83 -2.49
N ALA A 93 -11.19 2.69 -3.72
CA ALA A 93 -10.42 1.52 -4.12
C ALA A 93 -9.03 1.43 -3.47
N TYR A 94 -8.46 2.56 -3.07
CA TYR A 94 -7.12 2.65 -2.50
C TYR A 94 -7.15 2.66 -0.97
N SER A 95 -6.23 1.91 -0.37
CA SER A 95 -5.98 1.87 1.07
C SER A 95 -5.23 3.13 1.52
N TYR A 96 -5.40 3.51 2.78
CA TYR A 96 -4.64 4.57 3.43
C TYR A 96 -3.12 4.33 3.41
N TYR A 97 -2.70 3.07 3.47
CA TYR A 97 -1.28 2.70 3.47
C TYR A 97 -0.63 2.78 2.08
N ASP A 98 -1.41 2.70 1.01
CA ASP A 98 -0.93 2.74 -0.37
C ASP A 98 -0.26 4.07 -0.73
N PHE A 99 -0.59 5.14 0.03
CA PHE A 99 -0.09 6.49 -0.16
C PHE A 99 1.18 6.80 0.64
N HIS A 100 1.62 5.89 1.52
CA HIS A 100 2.76 6.08 2.41
C HIS A 100 2.78 7.42 3.19
N PRO A 101 1.68 7.79 3.90
CA PRO A 101 1.60 9.06 4.61
C PRO A 101 2.59 9.17 5.78
N ASP A 102 2.93 10.42 6.14
CA ASP A 102 3.68 10.78 7.33
C ASP A 102 2.93 10.39 8.63
N HIS A 103 3.62 10.52 9.76
CA HIS A 103 3.05 10.26 11.09
C HIS A 103 1.87 11.17 11.49
N ARG A 104 1.55 12.19 10.67
CA ARG A 104 0.43 13.13 10.83
C ARG A 104 -0.71 12.84 9.84
N GLY A 105 -0.57 11.80 9.01
CA GLY A 105 -1.54 11.39 8.00
C GLY A 105 -1.54 12.24 6.73
N ARG A 106 -0.37 12.68 6.28
CA ARG A 106 -0.21 13.60 5.15
C ARG A 106 0.82 13.06 4.16
N ILE A 107 0.62 13.32 2.87
CA ILE A 107 1.60 13.07 1.82
C ILE A 107 2.25 14.37 1.38
N LEU A 108 3.46 14.28 0.83
CA LEU A 108 4.07 15.38 0.09
C LEU A 108 3.59 15.32 -1.35
N LEU A 109 3.09 16.45 -1.88
CA LEU A 109 2.70 16.60 -3.27
C LEU A 109 3.67 17.58 -3.94
N LYS A 110 4.58 17.06 -4.77
CA LYS A 110 5.54 17.86 -5.55
C LYS A 110 4.93 18.21 -6.90
N ILE A 111 4.71 19.49 -7.15
CA ILE A 111 4.15 20.01 -8.40
C ILE A 111 5.27 20.67 -9.20
N LYS A 112 5.33 20.41 -10.50
CA LYS A 112 6.31 20.95 -11.44
C LYS A 112 5.63 21.25 -12.77
N TRP A 113 5.94 22.40 -13.37
CA TRP A 113 5.58 22.73 -14.75
C TRP A 113 6.83 23.02 -15.57
N ALA A 114 6.78 22.81 -16.88
CA ALA A 114 7.92 23.04 -17.75
C ALA A 114 8.30 24.53 -17.77
N GLY A 115 9.56 24.85 -17.44
CA GLY A 115 10.06 26.23 -17.35
C GLY A 115 9.86 26.92 -15.99
N TYR A 116 9.24 26.27 -14.99
CA TYR A 116 8.97 26.86 -13.68
C TYR A 116 9.58 26.03 -12.54
N SER A 117 9.88 26.69 -11.43
CA SER A 117 10.35 26.06 -10.20
C SER A 117 9.32 25.08 -9.65
N SER A 118 9.74 23.92 -9.14
CA SER A 118 8.82 23.00 -8.47
C SER A 118 8.48 23.47 -7.06
N MET A 119 7.25 23.27 -6.61
CA MET A 119 6.84 23.48 -5.22
C MET A 119 6.34 22.18 -4.60
N THR A 120 6.51 22.03 -3.29
CA THR A 120 6.01 20.87 -2.53
C THR A 120 4.93 21.33 -1.56
N TYR A 121 3.83 20.59 -1.50
CA TYR A 121 2.67 20.85 -0.64
C TYR A 121 2.44 19.67 0.31
N GLU A 122 1.99 19.94 1.54
CA GLU A 122 1.55 18.89 2.46
C GLU A 122 0.05 18.65 2.25
N ILE A 123 -0.33 17.47 1.77
CA ILE A 123 -1.72 17.10 1.50
C ILE A 123 -2.18 16.11 2.58
N PRO A 124 -3.11 16.48 3.47
CA PRO A 124 -3.69 15.52 4.40
C PRO A 124 -4.51 14.48 3.65
N LEU A 125 -4.42 13.23 4.08
CA LEU A 125 -5.29 12.14 3.66
C LEU A 125 -6.45 12.00 4.64
N ASP A 126 -7.65 11.75 4.11
CA ASP A 126 -8.77 11.34 4.95
C ASP A 126 -8.74 9.83 5.11
N LYS A 127 -8.65 9.36 6.36
CA LYS A 127 -8.78 7.94 6.71
C LYS A 127 -10.25 7.64 7.02
N TYR A 128 -10.93 6.96 6.09
CA TYR A 128 -12.28 6.45 6.31
C TYR A 128 -12.27 4.93 6.11
N ASP A 129 -12.57 4.16 7.15
CA ASP A 129 -12.52 2.68 7.13
C ASP A 129 -11.19 2.10 6.56
N GLY A 130 -10.07 2.77 6.89
CA GLY A 130 -8.74 2.40 6.36
C GLY A 130 -8.53 2.67 4.87
N ARG A 131 -9.51 3.26 4.17
CA ARG A 131 -9.47 3.68 2.76
C ARG A 131 -9.33 5.20 2.63
N VAL A 132 -8.98 5.65 1.43
CA VAL A 132 -8.89 7.08 1.08
C VAL A 132 -9.96 7.42 0.06
N SER A 133 -10.77 8.46 0.33
CA SER A 133 -11.69 9.00 -0.66
C SER A 133 -10.93 9.79 -1.73
N LEU A 134 -10.88 9.24 -2.95
CA LEU A 134 -10.31 9.92 -4.12
C LEU A 134 -11.00 11.26 -4.39
N SER A 135 -12.30 11.38 -4.14
CA SER A 135 -13.04 12.64 -4.36
C SER A 135 -12.58 13.77 -3.42
N THR A 136 -12.11 13.47 -2.20
CA THR A 136 -11.48 14.49 -1.35
C THR A 136 -10.01 14.70 -1.67
N LEU A 137 -9.26 13.63 -1.97
CA LEU A 137 -7.88 13.75 -2.42
C LEU A 137 -7.76 14.61 -3.68
N ALA A 138 -8.60 14.37 -4.69
CA ALA A 138 -8.68 15.15 -5.93
C ALA A 138 -8.96 16.63 -5.67
N ARG A 139 -9.86 16.97 -4.74
CA ARG A 139 -10.13 18.37 -4.33
C ARG A 139 -8.89 19.03 -3.73
N ARG A 140 -8.17 18.33 -2.84
CA ARG A 140 -6.97 18.86 -2.17
C ARG A 140 -5.81 19.02 -3.16
N VAL A 141 -5.56 18.01 -4.00
CA VAL A 141 -4.57 18.06 -5.09
C VAL A 141 -4.90 19.18 -6.07
N SER A 142 -6.15 19.29 -6.54
CA SER A 142 -6.56 20.35 -7.47
C SER A 142 -6.33 21.75 -6.90
N ARG A 143 -6.68 21.98 -5.62
CA ARG A 143 -6.39 23.27 -4.95
C ARG A 143 -4.89 23.57 -4.89
N ALA A 144 -4.04 22.59 -4.60
CA ALA A 144 -2.59 22.76 -4.64
C ALA A 144 -2.06 23.04 -6.07
N CYS A 145 -2.62 22.37 -7.09
CA CYS A 145 -2.31 22.66 -8.49
C CYS A 145 -2.71 24.08 -8.90
N VAL A 146 -3.92 24.53 -8.56
CA VAL A 146 -4.38 25.90 -8.86
C VAL A 146 -3.53 26.94 -8.13
N HIS A 147 -3.23 26.72 -6.85
CA HIS A 147 -2.32 27.60 -6.10
C HIS A 147 -0.94 27.66 -6.75
N TYR A 148 -0.39 26.52 -7.19
CA TYR A 148 0.89 26.47 -7.90
C TYR A 148 0.86 27.27 -9.21
N LEU A 149 -0.18 27.10 -10.04
CA LEU A 149 -0.36 27.84 -11.29
C LEU A 149 -0.44 29.35 -11.05
N GLN A 150 -1.20 29.76 -10.02
CA GLN A 150 -1.37 31.17 -9.65
C GLN A 150 -0.08 31.78 -9.08
N ALA A 151 0.58 31.10 -8.14
CA ALA A 151 1.82 31.58 -7.50
C ALA A 151 3.00 31.72 -8.46
N ASN A 152 3.02 30.92 -9.55
CA ASN A 152 4.02 31.01 -10.60
C ASN A 152 3.56 31.83 -11.82
N ILE A 153 2.35 32.43 -11.78
CA ILE A 153 1.74 33.23 -12.85
C ILE A 153 1.76 32.49 -14.20
N ILE A 154 1.46 31.18 -14.18
CA ILE A 154 1.50 30.33 -15.38
C ILE A 154 0.31 30.73 -16.27
N PRO A 155 0.53 31.10 -17.55
CA PRO A 155 -0.52 31.65 -18.43
C PRO A 155 -1.42 30.56 -19.03
N VAL A 156 -2.02 29.74 -18.17
CA VAL A 156 -2.98 28.69 -18.52
C VAL A 156 -4.22 28.83 -17.64
N SER A 157 -5.42 28.76 -18.24
CA SER A 157 -6.62 28.64 -17.42
C SER A 157 -6.63 27.25 -16.77
N TRP A 158 -6.80 27.22 -15.46
CA TRP A 158 -6.96 26.01 -14.66
C TRP A 158 -8.12 25.12 -15.14
N ASP A 159 -9.16 25.68 -15.77
CA ASP A 159 -10.23 24.91 -16.43
C ASP A 159 -9.73 24.03 -17.60
N ARG A 160 -8.64 24.44 -18.26
CA ARG A 160 -8.01 23.68 -19.35
C ARG A 160 -7.02 22.63 -18.85
N VAL A 161 -6.69 22.64 -17.56
CA VAL A 161 -5.75 21.69 -16.97
C VAL A 161 -6.49 20.44 -16.50
N GLN A 162 -6.07 19.29 -17.01
CA GLN A 162 -6.57 17.97 -16.63
C GLN A 162 -5.60 17.29 -15.66
N LEU A 163 -6.14 16.70 -14.60
CA LEU A 163 -5.44 15.85 -13.65
C LEU A 163 -5.76 14.39 -13.96
N HIS A 164 -4.76 13.64 -14.45
CA HIS A 164 -4.92 12.25 -14.87
C HIS A 164 -4.74 11.25 -13.74
N HIS A 165 -3.60 11.33 -13.06
CA HIS A 165 -3.25 10.45 -11.95
C HIS A 165 -2.16 11.07 -11.07
N LEU A 166 -1.93 10.48 -9.90
CA LEU A 166 -0.69 10.68 -9.13
C LEU A 166 0.28 9.53 -9.40
N GLU A 167 1.57 9.84 -9.43
CA GLU A 167 2.68 8.89 -9.42
C GLU A 167 3.51 9.10 -8.15
N GLU A 168 3.95 8.04 -7.49
CA GLU A 168 4.90 8.14 -6.38
C GLU A 168 6.31 8.32 -6.97
N ILE A 169 6.99 9.42 -6.62
CA ILE A 169 8.35 9.72 -7.11
C ILE A 169 9.43 9.42 -6.06
N ALA A 170 9.04 9.41 -4.79
CA ALA A 170 9.82 8.96 -3.64
C ALA A 170 8.82 8.59 -2.53
N TYR A 171 9.25 7.84 -1.51
CA TYR A 171 8.36 7.35 -0.45
C TYR A 171 7.51 8.48 0.18
N GLY A 172 6.18 8.35 0.10
CA GLY A 172 5.22 9.36 0.60
C GLY A 172 5.19 10.68 -0.19
N THR A 173 5.94 10.76 -1.28
CA THR A 173 6.06 11.94 -2.15
C THR A 173 5.49 11.65 -3.54
N TRP A 174 4.39 12.33 -3.85
CA TRP A 174 3.58 12.12 -5.03
C TRP A 174 3.69 13.30 -5.99
N GLN A 175 3.64 13.04 -7.29
CA GLN A 175 3.60 14.04 -8.35
C GLN A 175 2.28 13.92 -9.13
N PRO A 176 1.53 15.01 -9.34
CA PRO A 176 0.33 14.97 -10.17
C PRO A 176 0.72 15.05 -11.65
N MET A 177 0.17 14.14 -12.45
CA MET A 177 0.34 14.15 -13.90
C MET A 177 -0.75 15.02 -14.54
N LEU A 178 -0.32 16.20 -14.99
CA LEU A 178 -1.15 17.24 -15.56
C LEU A 178 -0.97 17.34 -17.08
N SER A 179 -2.05 17.64 -17.80
CA SER A 179 -1.99 18.05 -19.21
C SER A 179 -2.90 19.24 -19.48
N THR A 180 -2.67 19.94 -20.58
CA THR A 180 -3.60 20.94 -21.13
C THR A 180 -4.43 20.35 -22.26
N HIS A 181 -5.64 20.85 -22.45
CA HIS A 181 -6.49 20.63 -23.63
C HIS A 181 -6.93 21.96 -24.26
#